data_AF-A0A965UXU7-F1
#
_entry.id   AF-A0A965UXU7-F1
#
_cell.length_a   1.000
_cell.length_b   1.000
_cell.length_c   1.000
_cell.angle_alpha   90.00
_cell.angle_beta   90.00
_cell.angle_gamma   90.00
#
_symmetry.space_group_name_H-M   'P 1'
#
loop_
_entity.id
_entity.type
_entity.pdbx_description
1 polymer ?
#
loop_
_entity_poly.entity_id
_entity_poly.type
_entity_poly.pdbx_seq_one_letter_code
_entity_poly.pdbx_strand_id
1 'polypeptide(L)'
;MNDTSSPTTPAAPLKWWDTLKVYGQPASLRMLALGFAAGLPLLLVLGTLSFRLREAGIDRSTIGHLSWVGLAYGFKWVWAPLVDRLPLPVLTPWLGRRRSWLLVSQLAIMAGLAGMAWQDPRTGLTPLVVCALLVAFASATQDIALDAFRIESADARLQAALAASYQTGYRLAMIWAGAGVLWIAAHQEAIGQSGYQQLAWQAAYLVMAASMGVGLVTVAFSREPAPVALAPARNLAEWLQSAVVAPFTDFWIRHRWHAVLVLALIAVYRISDVVMGIMANPFYVDMGYTKEEVAAVTKVYGVVMTLLGAFIGGVHRMAAALDGKIELVAGAFSSDPEKSKLSGQDLFLKPDRVYASYLEMAKAEAKLPLDERIDFVSIVARNDLHYPVAKAFLEVGIHVICEKPL
;
A
#
# COMPACT_ATOMS: atom_id res chain seq x y z
N MET A 1 -0.82 45.59 -37.41
CA MET A 1 -1.83 45.22 -36.41
C MET A 1 -2.26 43.79 -36.73
N ASN A 2 -1.90 42.73 -36.03
CA ASN A 2 -1.22 42.54 -34.75
C ASN A 2 -0.32 41.31 -34.83
N ASP A 3 0.85 41.40 -34.20
CA ASP A 3 1.86 40.35 -34.06
C ASP A 3 1.31 39.12 -33.31
N THR A 4 1.56 37.93 -33.85
CA THR A 4 1.25 36.62 -33.23
C THR A 4 2.50 35.88 -32.76
N SER A 5 3.62 36.57 -32.54
CA SER A 5 4.84 35.99 -31.97
C SER A 5 4.98 36.37 -30.49
N SER A 6 4.23 35.72 -29.62
CA SER A 6 4.65 35.64 -28.21
C SER A 6 5.48 34.37 -28.03
N PRO A 7 6.77 34.47 -27.67
CA PRO A 7 7.56 33.29 -27.35
C PRO A 7 6.98 32.67 -26.07
N THR A 8 6.54 31.41 -26.13
CA THR A 8 6.30 30.61 -24.93
C THR A 8 7.62 30.49 -24.18
N THR A 9 7.75 31.27 -23.11
CA THR A 9 8.89 31.19 -22.19
C THR A 9 9.08 29.73 -21.78
N PRO A 10 10.28 29.13 -21.96
CA PRO A 10 10.52 27.78 -21.48
C PRO A 10 10.29 27.75 -19.97
N ALA A 11 9.39 26.88 -19.52
CA ALA A 11 9.13 26.67 -18.09
C ALA A 11 10.47 26.34 -17.42
N ALA A 12 10.79 27.04 -16.33
CA ALA A 12 12.04 26.84 -15.61
C ALA A 12 12.22 25.35 -15.25
N PRO A 13 13.45 24.80 -15.30
CA PRO A 13 13.70 23.40 -15.00
C PRO A 13 13.19 23.08 -13.59
N LEU A 14 12.29 22.10 -13.50
CA LEU A 14 11.73 21.62 -12.24
C LEU A 14 12.88 21.13 -11.37
N LYS A 15 13.07 21.79 -10.23
CA LYS A 15 14.13 21.40 -9.30
C LYS A 15 13.69 20.14 -8.56
N TRP A 16 14.62 19.25 -8.21
CA TRP A 16 14.28 17.96 -7.58
C TRP A 16 13.43 18.10 -6.31
N TRP A 17 13.60 19.18 -5.54
CA TRP A 17 12.76 19.48 -4.38
C TRP A 17 11.29 19.76 -4.74
N ASP A 18 10.99 20.20 -5.96
CA ASP A 18 9.60 20.40 -6.42
C ASP A 18 8.85 19.08 -6.57
N THR A 19 9.54 17.97 -6.83
CA THR A 19 8.93 16.63 -6.82
C THR A 19 8.72 16.08 -5.41
N LEU A 20 9.57 16.45 -4.44
CA LEU A 20 9.32 16.13 -3.02
C LEU A 20 8.13 16.89 -2.45
N LYS A 21 7.80 18.07 -3.00
CA LYS A 21 6.59 18.81 -2.61
C LYS A 21 5.32 17.98 -2.84
N VAL A 22 5.32 17.00 -3.76
CA VAL A 22 4.18 16.08 -3.98
C VAL A 22 3.86 15.28 -2.71
N TYR A 23 4.86 14.86 -1.95
CA TYR A 23 4.66 14.16 -0.67
C TYR A 23 4.18 15.11 0.44
N GLY A 24 4.49 16.40 0.33
CA GLY A 24 3.97 17.45 1.20
C GLY A 24 2.57 17.94 0.83
N GLN A 25 1.98 17.49 -0.28
CA GLN A 25 0.63 17.89 -0.66
C GLN A 25 -0.42 17.34 0.32
N PRO A 26 -1.53 18.06 0.52
CA PRO A 26 -2.61 17.60 1.42
C PRO A 26 -3.17 16.22 1.06
N ALA A 27 -3.15 15.80 -0.21
CA ALA A 27 -3.58 14.46 -0.61
C ALA A 27 -2.64 13.36 -0.09
N SER A 28 -1.34 13.54 -0.26
CA SER A 28 -0.30 12.61 0.21
C SER A 28 -0.25 12.53 1.74
N LEU A 29 -0.36 13.67 2.44
CA LEU A 29 -0.43 13.69 3.90
C LEU A 29 -1.69 13.00 4.44
N ARG A 30 -2.84 13.17 3.78
CA ARG A 30 -4.06 12.41 4.11
C ARG A 30 -3.86 10.91 3.93
N MET A 31 -3.24 10.48 2.83
CA MET A 31 -2.96 9.06 2.60
C MET A 31 -1.95 8.49 3.60
N LEU A 32 -0.96 9.27 4.01
CA LEU A 32 -0.03 8.89 5.08
C LEU A 32 -0.77 8.64 6.39
N ALA A 33 -1.62 9.58 6.82
CA ALA A 33 -2.38 9.49 8.06
C ALA A 33 -3.42 8.35 8.04
N LEU A 34 -4.12 8.17 6.92
CA LEU A 34 -5.07 7.08 6.75
C LEU A 34 -4.38 5.72 6.62
N GLY A 35 -3.21 5.66 5.97
CA GLY A 35 -2.35 4.47 5.95
C GLY A 35 -1.89 4.10 7.36
N PHE A 36 -1.52 5.09 8.18
CA PHE A 36 -1.22 4.86 9.59
C PHE A 36 -2.42 4.27 10.33
N ALA A 37 -3.61 4.85 10.22
CA ALA A 37 -4.81 4.30 10.84
C ALA A 37 -5.16 2.87 10.35
N ALA A 38 -4.84 2.53 9.10
CA ALA A 38 -5.05 1.19 8.54
C ALA A 38 -4.04 0.14 9.05
N GLY A 39 -2.81 0.54 9.33
CA GLY A 39 -1.76 -0.38 9.78
C GLY A 39 -1.86 -0.78 11.26
N LEU A 40 -2.56 -0.01 12.09
CA LEU A 40 -2.64 -0.26 13.53
C LEU A 40 -3.34 -1.58 13.90
N PRO A 41 -4.56 -1.89 13.40
CA PRO A 41 -5.36 -2.97 13.97
C PRO A 41 -4.79 -4.37 13.72
N LEU A 42 -4.09 -4.56 12.58
CA LEU A 42 -3.61 -5.87 12.14
C LEU A 42 -2.73 -6.56 13.20
N LEU A 43 -1.73 -5.86 13.71
CA LEU A 43 -0.84 -6.43 14.73
C LEU A 43 -1.52 -6.57 16.09
N LEU A 44 -2.41 -5.62 16.43
CA LEU A 44 -3.13 -5.60 17.72
C LEU A 44 -4.13 -6.74 17.87
N VAL A 45 -4.56 -7.37 16.76
CA VAL A 45 -5.43 -8.55 16.78
C VAL A 45 -4.67 -9.84 16.49
N LEU A 46 -3.46 -9.76 15.92
CA LEU A 46 -2.64 -10.92 15.58
C LEU A 46 -1.40 -11.02 16.46
N GLY A 47 -0.25 -10.49 16.00
CA GLY A 47 1.05 -10.71 16.62
C GLY A 47 1.15 -10.18 18.06
N THR A 48 0.68 -8.95 18.29
CA THR A 48 0.71 -8.30 19.60
C THR A 48 -0.27 -8.97 20.57
N LEU A 49 -1.47 -9.32 20.09
CA LEU A 49 -2.43 -10.07 20.91
C LEU A 49 -1.87 -11.42 21.32
N SER A 50 -1.22 -12.12 20.41
CA SER A 50 -0.58 -13.41 20.68
C SER A 50 0.49 -13.29 21.77
N PHE A 51 1.28 -12.20 21.76
CA PHE A 51 2.24 -11.92 22.82
C PHE A 51 1.54 -11.68 24.16
N ARG A 52 0.55 -10.78 24.20
CA ARG A 52 -0.23 -10.48 25.42
C ARG A 52 -0.85 -11.73 26.03
N LEU A 53 -1.47 -12.57 25.20
CA LEU A 53 -2.10 -13.82 25.64
C LEU A 53 -1.07 -14.80 26.20
N ARG A 54 0.10 -14.90 25.55
CA ARG A 54 1.15 -15.79 26.02
C ARG A 54 1.71 -15.33 27.37
N GLU A 55 1.90 -14.03 27.54
CA GLU A 55 2.34 -13.44 28.80
C GLU A 55 1.29 -13.65 29.91
N ALA A 56 0.01 -13.53 29.59
CA ALA A 56 -1.10 -13.82 30.50
C ALA A 56 -1.15 -15.29 30.96
N GLY A 57 -0.40 -16.18 30.29
CA GLY A 57 -0.29 -17.62 30.61
C GLY A 57 -1.08 -18.54 29.67
N ILE A 58 -1.71 -18.01 28.62
CA ILE A 58 -2.53 -18.79 27.69
C ILE A 58 -1.64 -19.73 26.84
N ASP A 59 -2.15 -20.93 26.58
CA ASP A 59 -1.46 -21.97 25.82
C ASP A 59 -1.35 -21.63 24.32
N ARG A 60 -0.33 -22.18 23.67
CA ARG A 60 -0.03 -21.89 22.25
C ARG A 60 -1.11 -22.42 21.30
N SER A 61 -1.79 -23.51 21.64
CA SER A 61 -2.89 -24.08 20.84
C SER A 61 -4.09 -23.12 20.78
N THR A 62 -4.51 -22.58 21.93
CA THR A 62 -5.58 -21.59 22.02
C THR A 62 -5.22 -20.31 21.27
N ILE A 63 -3.98 -19.82 21.41
CA ILE A 63 -3.48 -18.68 20.61
C ILE A 63 -3.54 -19.01 19.10
N GLY A 64 -3.17 -20.22 18.72
CA GLY A 64 -3.29 -20.72 17.34
C GLY A 64 -4.73 -20.68 16.82
N HIS A 65 -5.71 -21.10 17.63
CA HIS A 65 -7.12 -20.99 17.26
C HIS A 65 -7.57 -19.52 17.12
N LEU A 66 -7.09 -18.63 17.97
CA LEU A 66 -7.40 -17.19 17.89
C LEU A 66 -6.84 -16.51 16.64
N SER A 67 -5.79 -17.05 16.02
CA SER A 67 -5.27 -16.53 14.75
C SER A 67 -6.30 -16.59 13.61
N TRP A 68 -7.35 -17.41 13.74
CA TRP A 68 -8.47 -17.47 12.78
C TRP A 68 -9.27 -16.16 12.71
N VAL A 69 -9.17 -15.29 13.72
CA VAL A 69 -9.69 -13.92 13.63
C VAL A 69 -9.09 -13.18 12.42
N GLY A 70 -7.85 -13.51 12.05
CA GLY A 70 -7.18 -13.00 10.85
C GLY A 70 -7.86 -13.38 9.53
N LEU A 71 -8.73 -14.40 9.51
CA LEU A 71 -9.48 -14.78 8.31
C LEU A 71 -10.41 -13.65 7.83
N ALA A 72 -10.84 -12.75 8.73
CA ALA A 72 -11.62 -11.58 8.33
C ALA A 72 -10.92 -10.76 7.23
N TYR A 73 -9.60 -10.62 7.29
CA TYR A 73 -8.83 -9.93 6.25
C TYR A 73 -8.83 -10.68 4.92
N GLY A 74 -8.78 -12.01 4.95
CA GLY A 74 -8.79 -12.87 3.76
C GLY A 74 -10.16 -12.95 3.09
N PHE A 75 -11.24 -12.90 3.86
CA PHE A 75 -12.61 -12.99 3.36
C PHE A 75 -13.25 -11.62 3.06
N LYS A 76 -12.51 -10.51 3.18
CA LYS A 76 -13.06 -9.16 2.98
C LYS A 76 -13.73 -8.94 1.63
N TRP A 77 -13.34 -9.70 0.61
CA TRP A 77 -13.96 -9.69 -0.72
C TRP A 77 -15.45 -10.08 -0.69
N VAL A 78 -15.89 -10.88 0.28
CA VAL A 78 -17.28 -11.36 0.40
C VAL A 78 -18.25 -10.20 0.64
N TRP A 79 -17.86 -9.23 1.47
CA TRP A 79 -18.70 -8.07 1.79
C TRP A 79 -18.19 -6.76 1.20
N ALA A 80 -17.06 -6.74 0.50
CA ALA A 80 -16.57 -5.55 -0.20
C ALA A 80 -17.63 -4.87 -1.09
N PRO A 81 -18.43 -5.61 -1.89
CA PRO A 81 -19.44 -4.98 -2.72
C PRO A 81 -20.57 -4.30 -1.93
N LEU A 82 -20.77 -4.70 -0.66
CA LEU A 82 -21.78 -4.11 0.20
C LEU A 82 -21.29 -2.73 0.64
N VAL A 83 -20.04 -2.65 1.07
CA VAL A 83 -19.37 -1.39 1.44
C VAL A 83 -19.33 -0.42 0.27
N ASP A 84 -19.11 -0.93 -0.95
CA ASP A 84 -19.03 -0.10 -2.16
C ASP A 84 -20.38 0.49 -2.60
N ARG A 85 -21.48 -0.22 -2.38
CA ARG A 85 -22.78 0.14 -2.94
C ARG A 85 -23.79 0.65 -1.92
N LEU A 86 -23.69 0.25 -0.66
CA LEU A 86 -24.68 0.58 0.36
C LEU A 86 -24.46 2.01 0.89
N PRO A 87 -25.44 2.93 0.72
CA PRO A 87 -25.43 4.21 1.41
C PRO A 87 -25.85 4.01 2.88
N LEU A 88 -25.10 4.61 3.80
CA LEU A 88 -25.45 4.63 5.23
C LEU A 88 -26.51 5.72 5.47
N PRO A 89 -27.72 5.37 5.95
CA PRO A 89 -28.90 6.23 5.88
C PRO A 89 -28.77 7.57 6.62
N VAL A 90 -27.99 7.62 7.70
CA VAL A 90 -27.80 8.84 8.51
C VAL A 90 -26.56 9.64 8.10
N LEU A 91 -25.44 8.96 7.82
CA LEU A 91 -24.15 9.60 7.63
C LEU A 91 -23.88 9.98 6.16
N THR A 92 -24.37 9.18 5.20
CA THR A 92 -24.10 9.38 3.77
C THR A 92 -24.62 10.72 3.24
N PRO A 93 -25.80 11.21 3.65
CA PRO A 93 -26.26 12.54 3.21
C PRO A 93 -25.39 13.69 3.73
N TRP A 94 -24.64 13.50 4.82
CA TRP A 94 -23.87 14.55 5.49
C TRP A 94 -22.40 14.55 5.12
N LEU A 95 -21.80 13.36 5.01
CA LEU A 95 -20.36 13.18 4.84
C LEU A 95 -19.97 12.61 3.47
N GLY A 96 -20.94 12.02 2.75
CA GLY A 96 -20.68 11.18 1.59
C GLY A 96 -20.48 9.70 1.95
N ARG A 97 -20.51 8.82 0.95
CA ARG A 97 -20.52 7.37 1.14
C ARG A 97 -19.19 6.86 1.70
N ARG A 98 -18.06 7.25 1.09
CA ARG A 98 -16.73 6.75 1.46
C ARG A 98 -16.33 7.22 2.84
N ARG A 99 -16.49 8.51 3.13
CA ARG A 99 -16.21 9.07 4.46
C ARG A 99 -17.08 8.46 5.55
N SER A 100 -18.35 8.19 5.28
CA SER A 100 -19.23 7.53 6.25
C SER A 100 -18.72 6.14 6.64
N TRP A 101 -18.37 5.31 5.66
CA TRP A 101 -17.83 3.97 5.92
C TRP A 101 -16.48 4.01 6.63
N LEU A 102 -15.61 4.96 6.29
CA LEU A 102 -14.34 5.16 6.98
C LEU A 102 -14.53 5.56 8.45
N LEU A 103 -15.44 6.49 8.74
CA LEU A 103 -15.72 6.90 10.12
C LEU A 103 -16.33 5.76 10.94
N VAL A 104 -17.33 5.07 10.40
CA VAL A 104 -17.99 3.95 11.11
C VAL A 104 -17.01 2.83 11.41
N SER A 105 -16.19 2.43 10.42
CA SER A 105 -15.18 1.39 10.62
C SER A 105 -14.10 1.80 11.63
N GLN A 106 -13.60 3.04 11.55
CA GLN A 106 -12.62 3.56 12.53
C GLN A 106 -13.19 3.62 13.95
N LEU A 107 -14.43 4.06 14.13
CA LEU A 107 -15.10 4.07 15.44
C LEU A 107 -15.32 2.65 15.97
N ALA A 108 -15.70 1.70 15.12
CA ALA A 108 -15.85 0.31 15.51
C ALA A 108 -14.51 -0.34 15.92
N ILE A 109 -13.42 -0.02 15.21
CA ILE A 109 -12.05 -0.42 15.61
C ILE A 109 -11.70 0.16 16.98
N MET A 110 -11.94 1.46 17.20
CA MET A 110 -11.65 2.10 18.48
C MET A 110 -12.45 1.48 19.62
N ALA A 111 -13.74 1.25 19.43
CA ALA A 111 -14.60 0.59 20.41
C ALA A 111 -14.13 -0.85 20.70
N GLY A 112 -13.75 -1.59 19.67
CA GLY A 112 -13.23 -2.95 19.81
C GLY A 112 -11.89 -3.00 20.54
N LEU A 113 -10.93 -2.12 20.20
CA LEU A 113 -9.63 -2.02 20.86
C LEU A 113 -9.77 -1.59 22.32
N ALA A 114 -10.63 -0.62 22.59
CA ALA A 114 -10.93 -0.20 23.96
C ALA A 114 -11.59 -1.35 24.72
N GLY A 115 -12.55 -2.05 24.13
CA GLY A 115 -13.12 -3.28 24.68
C GLY A 115 -12.08 -4.34 25.03
N MET A 116 -11.11 -4.60 24.14
CA MET A 116 -9.98 -5.51 24.42
C MET A 116 -9.11 -5.04 25.58
N ALA A 117 -8.99 -3.72 25.80
CA ALA A 117 -8.20 -3.16 26.91
C ALA A 117 -8.80 -3.49 28.28
N TRP A 118 -10.14 -3.48 28.41
CA TRP A 118 -10.82 -3.78 29.68
C TRP A 118 -10.96 -5.27 29.97
N GLN A 119 -10.84 -6.14 28.97
CA GLN A 119 -10.94 -7.59 29.17
C GLN A 119 -9.61 -8.17 29.65
N ASP A 120 -9.63 -8.94 30.74
CA ASP A 120 -8.49 -9.73 31.21
C ASP A 120 -8.56 -11.15 30.62
N PRO A 121 -7.57 -11.58 29.81
CA PRO A 121 -7.51 -12.94 29.29
C PRO A 121 -7.56 -14.03 30.37
N ARG A 122 -7.15 -13.73 31.62
CA ARG A 122 -7.16 -14.68 32.73
C ARG A 122 -8.55 -14.93 33.29
N THR A 123 -9.46 -13.96 33.20
CA THR A 123 -10.84 -14.09 33.71
C THR A 123 -11.78 -14.69 32.67
N GLY A 124 -11.47 -14.55 31.38
CA GLY A 124 -12.17 -15.21 30.30
C GLY A 124 -11.73 -14.74 28.92
N LEU A 125 -11.62 -15.67 27.97
CA LEU A 125 -11.17 -15.36 26.62
C LEU A 125 -12.29 -14.88 25.71
N THR A 126 -13.48 -15.47 25.81
CA THR A 126 -14.60 -15.23 24.87
C THR A 126 -14.89 -13.75 24.61
N PRO A 127 -15.00 -12.88 25.64
CA PRO A 127 -15.29 -11.47 25.40
C PRO A 127 -14.16 -10.76 24.65
N LEU A 128 -12.90 -11.10 24.95
CA LEU A 128 -11.73 -10.59 24.25
C LEU A 128 -11.70 -11.06 22.79
N VAL A 129 -12.09 -12.30 22.50
CA VAL A 129 -12.21 -12.81 21.12
C VAL A 129 -13.28 -12.04 20.34
N VAL A 130 -14.43 -11.78 20.94
CA VAL A 130 -15.52 -11.04 20.29
C VAL A 130 -15.07 -9.61 19.96
N CYS A 131 -14.39 -8.94 20.88
CA CYS A 131 -13.81 -7.62 20.60
C CYS A 131 -12.73 -7.69 19.49
N ALA A 132 -11.86 -8.71 19.51
CA ALA A 132 -10.84 -8.91 18.49
C ALA A 132 -11.46 -9.16 17.09
N LEU A 133 -12.53 -9.96 17.01
CA LEU A 133 -13.32 -10.18 15.79
C LEU A 133 -13.95 -8.88 15.28
N LEU A 134 -14.52 -8.08 16.17
CA LEU A 134 -15.06 -6.76 15.81
C LEU A 134 -13.96 -5.88 15.22
N VAL A 135 -12.78 -5.81 15.84
CA VAL A 135 -11.64 -5.04 15.34
C VAL A 135 -11.18 -5.55 13.97
N ALA A 136 -11.02 -6.87 13.79
CA ALA A 136 -10.58 -7.44 12.52
C ALA A 136 -11.59 -7.20 11.39
N PHE A 137 -12.89 -7.39 11.65
CA PHE A 137 -13.94 -7.14 10.68
C PHE A 137 -14.04 -5.66 10.31
N ALA A 138 -14.00 -4.77 11.31
CA ALA A 138 -14.03 -3.33 11.09
C ALA A 138 -12.76 -2.84 10.36
N SER A 139 -11.59 -3.38 10.69
CA SER A 139 -10.33 -3.10 9.99
C SER A 139 -10.34 -3.56 8.55
N ALA A 140 -10.82 -4.78 8.27
CA ALA A 140 -10.98 -5.26 6.91
C ALA A 140 -11.99 -4.41 6.09
N THR A 141 -13.05 -3.93 6.74
CA THR A 141 -14.03 -3.01 6.15
C THR A 141 -13.42 -1.64 5.86
N GLN A 142 -12.59 -1.12 6.78
CA GLN A 142 -11.84 0.11 6.59
C GLN A 142 -10.91 0.02 5.37
N ASP A 143 -10.19 -1.10 5.21
CA ASP A 143 -9.30 -1.30 4.07
C ASP A 143 -10.05 -1.17 2.74
N ILE A 144 -11.23 -1.80 2.63
CA ILE A 144 -12.06 -1.74 1.42
C ILE A 144 -12.42 -0.28 1.10
N ALA A 145 -12.87 0.47 2.12
CA ALA A 145 -13.25 1.86 1.96
C ALA A 145 -12.04 2.76 1.62
N LEU A 146 -10.86 2.48 2.19
CA LEU A 146 -9.61 3.22 1.93
C LEU A 146 -9.06 2.95 0.54
N ASP A 147 -9.07 1.70 0.09
CA ASP A 147 -8.61 1.31 -1.24
C ASP A 147 -9.43 2.04 -2.31
N ALA A 148 -10.76 2.05 -2.15
CA ALA A 148 -11.65 2.80 -3.03
C ALA A 148 -11.46 4.31 -2.91
N PHE A 149 -11.34 4.86 -1.69
CA PHE A 149 -11.11 6.28 -1.48
C PHE A 149 -9.81 6.76 -2.12
N ARG A 150 -8.71 5.99 -2.06
CA ARG A 150 -7.44 6.35 -2.70
C ARG A 150 -7.59 6.45 -4.22
N ILE A 151 -8.27 5.50 -4.83
CA ILE A 151 -8.48 5.47 -6.28
C ILE A 151 -9.40 6.62 -6.72
N GLU A 152 -10.47 6.89 -5.98
CA GLU A 152 -11.47 7.92 -6.33
C GLU A 152 -11.01 9.35 -6.00
N SER A 153 -10.06 9.54 -5.08
CA SER A 153 -9.70 10.88 -4.55
C SER A 153 -8.64 11.65 -5.34
N ALA A 154 -7.95 11.03 -6.30
CA ALA A 154 -6.87 11.69 -7.03
C ALA A 154 -6.63 11.13 -8.43
N ASP A 155 -6.15 12.00 -9.32
CA ASP A 155 -5.78 11.67 -10.69
C ASP A 155 -4.72 10.56 -10.75
N ALA A 156 -4.74 9.80 -11.85
CA ALA A 156 -3.83 8.67 -12.10
C ALA A 156 -2.35 9.04 -11.91
N ARG A 157 -1.99 10.29 -12.18
CA ARG A 157 -0.63 10.86 -12.03
C ARG A 157 -0.11 10.83 -10.59
N LEU A 158 -1.00 10.98 -9.61
CA LEU A 158 -0.65 11.04 -8.18
C LEU A 158 -0.74 9.67 -7.49
N GLN A 159 -1.32 8.65 -8.13
CA GLN A 159 -1.60 7.35 -7.50
C GLN A 159 -0.33 6.66 -6.97
N ALA A 160 0.80 6.80 -7.65
CA ALA A 160 2.07 6.25 -7.19
C ALA A 160 2.54 6.90 -5.88
N ALA A 161 2.50 8.23 -5.81
CA ALA A 161 2.88 8.98 -4.60
C ALA A 161 1.91 8.69 -3.44
N LEU A 162 0.62 8.62 -3.73
CA LEU A 162 -0.42 8.29 -2.75
C LEU A 162 -0.29 6.86 -2.20
N ALA A 163 -0.01 5.89 -3.07
CA ALA A 163 0.26 4.51 -2.66
C ALA A 163 1.54 4.41 -1.81
N ALA A 164 2.60 5.14 -2.16
CA ALA A 164 3.83 5.20 -1.38
C ALA A 164 3.62 5.86 -0.01
N SER A 165 2.92 6.99 0.05
CA SER A 165 2.53 7.65 1.31
C SER A 165 1.68 6.74 2.18
N TYR A 166 0.67 6.08 1.59
CA TYR A 166 -0.18 5.12 2.29
C TYR A 166 0.64 3.97 2.89
N GLN A 167 1.49 3.34 2.07
CA GLN A 167 2.32 2.21 2.52
C GLN A 167 3.31 2.63 3.61
N THR A 168 3.86 3.84 3.52
CA THR A 168 4.73 4.43 4.54
C THR A 168 3.99 4.57 5.86
N GLY A 169 2.80 5.16 5.84
CA GLY A 169 1.95 5.31 7.03
C GLY A 169 1.61 3.96 7.66
N TYR A 170 1.23 2.99 6.83
CA TYR A 170 0.92 1.62 7.26
C TYR A 170 2.09 0.96 7.98
N ARG A 171 3.31 1.13 7.47
CA ARG A 171 4.53 0.55 8.08
C ARG A 171 4.87 1.23 9.40
N LEU A 172 4.75 2.55 9.48
CA LEU A 172 4.92 3.30 10.74
C LEU A 172 3.93 2.83 11.80
N ALA A 173 2.67 2.60 11.41
CA ALA A 173 1.67 2.05 12.30
C ALA A 173 1.99 0.62 12.74
N MET A 174 2.52 -0.25 11.88
CA MET A 174 2.97 -1.57 12.31
C MET A 174 4.13 -1.51 13.31
N ILE A 175 5.04 -0.54 13.20
CA ILE A 175 6.07 -0.33 14.23
C ILE A 175 5.41 0.11 15.54
N TRP A 176 4.47 1.05 15.47
CA TRP A 176 3.76 1.57 16.65
C TRP A 176 2.90 0.49 17.35
N ALA A 177 2.12 -0.26 16.59
CA ALA A 177 1.26 -1.35 17.07
C ALA A 177 2.02 -2.64 17.41
N GLY A 178 3.31 -2.72 17.07
CA GLY A 178 4.19 -3.84 17.40
C GLY A 178 5.16 -3.51 18.54
N ALA A 179 6.16 -2.68 18.26
CA ALA A 179 7.16 -2.29 19.25
C ALA A 179 6.65 -1.19 20.19
N GLY A 180 5.91 -0.21 19.69
CA GLY A 180 5.41 0.91 20.49
C GLY A 180 4.44 0.47 21.59
N VAL A 181 3.50 -0.42 21.30
CA VAL A 181 2.56 -0.96 22.29
C VAL A 181 3.26 -1.74 23.40
N LEU A 182 4.30 -2.51 23.08
CA LEU A 182 5.12 -3.22 24.07
C LEU A 182 5.92 -2.25 24.93
N TRP A 183 6.47 -1.20 24.31
CA TRP A 183 7.16 -0.13 25.04
C TRP A 183 6.23 0.58 26.02
N ILE A 184 4.98 0.87 25.64
CA ILE A 184 3.98 1.48 26.55
C ILE A 184 3.63 0.51 27.69
N ALA A 185 3.39 -0.77 27.37
CA ALA A 185 3.09 -1.78 28.39
C ALA A 185 4.23 -1.85 29.41
N ALA A 186 5.48 -1.98 28.95
CA ALA A 186 6.66 -2.05 29.82
C ALA A 186 6.84 -0.80 30.71
N HIS A 187 6.49 0.40 30.24
CA HIS A 187 6.57 1.63 31.06
C HIS A 187 5.47 1.75 32.10
N GLN A 188 4.35 1.03 31.91
CA GLN A 188 3.22 1.01 32.83
C GLN A 188 3.27 -0.17 33.80
N GLU A 189 4.29 -1.03 33.69
CA GLU A 189 4.54 -2.12 34.65
C GLU A 189 4.97 -1.55 36.01
N ALA A 190 4.37 -2.07 37.09
CA ALA A 190 4.72 -1.71 38.45
C ALA A 190 6.16 -2.12 38.79
N ILE A 191 6.93 -1.20 39.37
CA ILE A 191 8.32 -1.41 39.77
C ILE A 191 8.41 -2.59 40.74
N GLY A 192 9.21 -3.59 40.39
CA GLY A 192 9.46 -4.78 41.22
C GLY A 192 8.49 -5.95 41.01
N GLN A 193 7.52 -5.84 40.09
CA GLN A 193 6.69 -6.98 39.67
C GLN A 193 7.09 -7.43 38.27
N SER A 194 7.36 -8.72 38.11
CA SER A 194 7.67 -9.33 36.81
C SER A 194 6.53 -10.22 36.34
N GLY A 195 6.23 -10.16 35.03
CA GLY A 195 5.17 -10.92 34.39
C GLY A 195 3.91 -10.09 34.12
N TYR A 196 2.87 -10.76 33.63
CA TYR A 196 1.67 -10.10 33.10
C TYR A 196 0.95 -9.18 34.09
N GLN A 197 0.82 -7.92 33.68
CA GLN A 197 0.04 -6.90 34.39
C GLN A 197 -1.09 -6.38 33.50
N GLN A 198 -2.34 -6.64 33.90
CA GLN A 198 -3.53 -6.23 33.15
C GLN A 198 -3.58 -4.71 32.94
N LEU A 199 -3.21 -3.91 33.95
CA LEU A 199 -3.27 -2.46 33.88
C LEU A 199 -2.30 -1.88 32.83
N ALA A 200 -1.11 -2.47 32.71
CA ALA A 200 -0.12 -2.09 31.70
C ALA A 200 -0.65 -2.33 30.27
N TRP A 201 -1.23 -3.50 30.03
CA TRP A 201 -1.84 -3.85 28.74
C TRP A 201 -3.09 -3.04 28.43
N GLN A 202 -3.88 -2.72 29.45
CA GLN A 202 -5.04 -1.84 29.32
C GLN A 202 -4.60 -0.45 28.85
N ALA A 203 -3.61 0.16 29.49
CA ALA A 203 -3.06 1.45 29.07
C ALA A 203 -2.52 1.39 27.64
N ALA A 204 -1.76 0.35 27.29
CA ALA A 204 -1.19 0.16 25.96
C ALA A 204 -2.27 0.08 24.87
N TYR A 205 -3.32 -0.74 25.05
CA TYR A 205 -4.41 -0.85 24.08
C TYR A 205 -5.27 0.42 23.99
N LEU A 206 -5.47 1.16 25.10
CA LEU A 206 -6.17 2.45 25.08
C LEU A 206 -5.38 3.51 24.31
N VAL A 207 -4.05 3.55 24.42
CA VAL A 207 -3.23 4.45 23.60
C VAL A 207 -3.30 4.08 22.12
N MET A 208 -3.34 2.78 21.79
CA MET A 208 -3.55 2.34 20.41
C MET A 208 -4.92 2.73 19.86
N ALA A 209 -5.97 2.58 20.68
CA ALA A 209 -7.31 3.05 20.35
C ALA A 209 -7.32 4.59 20.14
N ALA A 210 -6.66 5.35 20.99
CA ALA A 210 -6.53 6.81 20.83
C ALA A 210 -5.76 7.19 19.56
N SER A 211 -4.75 6.40 19.18
CA SER A 211 -3.94 6.61 17.97
C SER A 211 -4.75 6.50 16.68
N MET A 212 -5.84 5.73 16.67
CA MET A 212 -6.81 5.70 15.56
C MET A 212 -7.50 7.06 15.34
N GLY A 213 -7.49 7.94 16.34
CA GLY A 213 -7.99 9.31 16.24
C GLY A 213 -7.33 10.13 15.12
N VAL A 214 -6.08 9.82 14.76
CA VAL A 214 -5.39 10.40 13.59
C VAL A 214 -6.19 10.13 12.31
N GLY A 215 -6.72 8.92 12.16
CA GLY A 215 -7.60 8.55 11.06
C GLY A 215 -8.90 9.33 11.08
N LEU A 216 -9.59 9.39 12.23
CA LEU A 216 -10.89 10.05 12.35
C LEU A 216 -10.81 11.53 12.00
N VAL A 217 -9.81 12.22 12.55
CA VAL A 217 -9.53 13.63 12.26
C VAL A 217 -9.26 13.81 10.78
N THR A 218 -8.45 12.93 10.17
CA THR A 218 -8.15 13.00 8.75
C THR A 218 -9.39 12.83 7.87
N VAL A 219 -10.30 11.91 8.20
CA VAL A 219 -11.55 11.71 7.47
C VAL A 219 -12.51 12.90 7.66
N ALA A 220 -12.55 13.47 8.86
CA ALA A 220 -13.38 14.64 9.16
C ALA A 220 -12.96 15.87 8.32
N PHE A 221 -11.66 16.08 8.09
CA PHE A 221 -11.14 17.18 7.26
C PHE A 221 -10.99 16.84 5.77
N SER A 222 -11.16 15.58 5.38
CA SER A 222 -11.11 15.17 3.97
C SER A 222 -12.39 15.53 3.23
N ARG A 223 -12.28 15.91 1.96
CA ARG A 223 -13.45 16.07 1.07
C ARG A 223 -13.88 14.70 0.53
N GLU A 224 -15.18 14.52 0.35
CA GLU A 224 -15.72 13.31 -0.30
C GLU A 224 -15.27 13.28 -1.78
N PRO A 225 -14.78 12.14 -2.29
CA PRO A 225 -14.47 11.97 -3.70
C PRO A 225 -15.72 12.09 -4.58
N ALA A 226 -15.56 12.53 -5.83
CA ALA A 226 -16.69 12.59 -6.76
C ALA A 226 -17.26 11.17 -6.97
N PRO A 227 -18.57 10.95 -6.74
CA PRO A 227 -19.13 9.63 -6.83
C PRO A 227 -19.09 9.12 -8.27
N VAL A 228 -18.43 7.97 -8.48
CA VAL A 228 -18.61 7.22 -9.72
C VAL A 228 -20.04 6.67 -9.69
N ALA A 229 -20.86 7.11 -10.65
CA ALA A 229 -22.26 6.71 -10.75
C ALA A 229 -22.36 5.20 -11.06
N LEU A 230 -22.57 4.40 -10.02
CA LEU A 230 -22.92 2.99 -10.16
C LEU A 230 -24.44 2.89 -10.28
N ALA A 231 -24.93 2.17 -11.29
CA ALA A 231 -26.37 1.93 -11.43
C ALA A 231 -26.90 1.23 -10.15
N PRO A 232 -27.96 1.74 -9.52
CA PRO A 232 -28.53 1.13 -8.33
C PRO A 232 -29.07 -0.27 -8.67
N ALA A 233 -28.64 -1.29 -7.93
CA ALA A 233 -29.18 -2.64 -8.06
C ALA A 233 -30.64 -2.64 -7.60
N ARG A 234 -31.55 -3.20 -8.41
CA ARG A 234 -33.00 -3.16 -8.11
C ARG A 234 -33.40 -4.17 -7.04
N ASN A 235 -32.64 -5.25 -6.86
CA ASN A 235 -32.87 -6.27 -5.85
C ASN A 235 -31.56 -6.99 -5.40
N LEU A 236 -31.65 -7.80 -4.34
CA LEU A 236 -30.52 -8.55 -3.79
C LEU A 236 -29.92 -9.58 -4.78
N ALA A 237 -30.75 -10.15 -5.65
CA ALA A 237 -30.31 -11.14 -6.64
C ALA A 237 -29.45 -10.51 -7.76
N GLU A 238 -29.89 -9.37 -8.29
CA GLU A 238 -29.16 -8.57 -9.27
C GLU A 238 -27.90 -7.96 -8.64
N TRP A 239 -27.96 -7.63 -7.34
CA TRP A 239 -26.78 -7.24 -6.58
C TRP A 239 -25.76 -8.39 -6.49
N LEU A 240 -26.16 -9.60 -6.05
CA LEU A 240 -25.27 -10.77 -6.00
C LEU A 240 -24.71 -11.13 -7.38
N GLN A 241 -25.55 -11.09 -8.41
CA GLN A 241 -25.15 -11.37 -9.78
C GLN A 241 -24.10 -10.37 -10.28
N SER A 242 -24.33 -9.07 -10.11
CA SER A 242 -23.42 -8.04 -10.61
C SER A 242 -22.18 -7.81 -9.74
N ALA A 243 -22.25 -8.11 -8.44
CA ALA A 243 -21.16 -7.89 -7.49
C ALA A 243 -20.23 -9.10 -7.35
N VAL A 244 -20.77 -10.31 -7.35
CA VAL A 244 -20.03 -11.53 -7.05
C VAL A 244 -19.92 -12.42 -8.29
N VAL A 245 -21.01 -12.68 -9.01
CA VAL A 245 -20.96 -13.64 -10.12
C VAL A 245 -20.32 -13.05 -11.38
N ALA A 246 -20.68 -11.82 -11.74
CA ALA A 246 -20.23 -11.18 -12.97
C ALA A 246 -18.71 -10.98 -13.07
N PRO A 247 -17.97 -10.53 -12.03
CA PRO A 247 -16.52 -10.39 -12.13
C PRO A 247 -15.79 -11.72 -12.33
N PHE A 248 -16.25 -12.78 -11.63
CA PHE A 248 -15.67 -14.12 -11.80
C PHE A 248 -16.02 -14.70 -13.18
N THR A 249 -17.25 -14.48 -13.64
CA THR A 249 -17.68 -14.93 -14.97
C THR A 249 -16.90 -14.20 -16.06
N ASP A 250 -16.71 -12.89 -15.95
CA ASP A 250 -15.89 -12.09 -16.88
C ASP A 250 -14.43 -12.57 -16.92
N PHE A 251 -13.86 -12.94 -15.77
CA PHE A 251 -12.51 -13.51 -15.71
C PHE A 251 -12.37 -14.78 -16.56
N TRP A 252 -13.31 -15.73 -16.40
CA TRP A 252 -13.34 -16.99 -17.16
C TRP A 252 -13.66 -16.76 -18.64
N ILE A 253 -14.58 -15.86 -18.98
CA ILE A 253 -14.90 -15.51 -20.37
C ILE A 253 -13.68 -14.90 -21.06
N ARG A 254 -13.00 -13.96 -20.39
CA ARG A 254 -11.88 -13.22 -20.96
C ARG A 254 -10.63 -14.07 -21.13
N HIS A 255 -10.29 -14.90 -20.15
CA HIS A 255 -9.02 -15.65 -20.15
C HIS A 255 -9.18 -17.10 -20.63
N ARG A 256 -10.41 -17.64 -20.65
CA ARG A 256 -10.74 -19.01 -21.08
C ARG A 256 -9.81 -20.02 -20.39
N TRP A 257 -9.09 -20.84 -21.16
CA TRP A 257 -8.17 -21.85 -20.60
C TRP A 257 -6.95 -21.23 -19.91
N HIS A 258 -6.51 -20.03 -20.30
CA HIS A 258 -5.39 -19.34 -19.66
C HIS A 258 -5.71 -18.93 -18.22
N ALA A 259 -6.99 -18.84 -17.83
CA ALA A 259 -7.40 -18.59 -16.46
C ALA A 259 -6.80 -19.63 -15.50
N VAL A 260 -6.77 -20.90 -15.91
CA VAL A 260 -6.20 -22.00 -15.11
C VAL A 260 -4.70 -21.83 -14.94
N LEU A 261 -3.97 -21.45 -16.00
CA LEU A 261 -2.54 -21.18 -15.92
C LEU A 261 -2.23 -20.00 -15.00
N VAL A 262 -3.00 -18.91 -15.09
CA VAL A 262 -2.84 -17.74 -14.23
C VAL A 262 -3.09 -18.11 -12.77
N LEU A 263 -4.18 -18.84 -12.49
CA LEU A 263 -4.49 -19.30 -11.13
C LEU A 263 -3.43 -20.27 -10.60
N ALA A 264 -2.93 -21.19 -11.42
CA ALA A 264 -1.86 -22.11 -11.04
C ALA A 264 -0.56 -21.37 -10.73
N LEU A 265 -0.19 -20.38 -11.57
CA LEU A 265 0.98 -19.54 -11.34
C LEU A 265 0.86 -18.76 -10.02
N ILE A 266 -0.29 -18.12 -9.78
CA ILE A 266 -0.57 -17.39 -8.53
C ILE A 266 -0.50 -18.34 -7.34
N ALA A 267 -1.10 -19.53 -7.44
CA ALA A 267 -1.10 -20.52 -6.36
C ALA A 267 0.32 -21.00 -6.03
N VAL A 268 1.12 -21.40 -7.03
CA VAL A 268 2.50 -21.86 -6.84
C VAL A 268 3.38 -20.75 -6.24
N TYR A 269 3.23 -19.52 -6.73
CA TYR A 269 3.95 -18.37 -6.20
C TYR A 269 3.55 -18.08 -4.76
N ARG A 270 2.24 -18.09 -4.45
CA ARG A 270 1.72 -17.77 -3.12
C ARG A 270 2.04 -18.84 -2.09
N ILE A 271 2.04 -20.12 -2.48
CA ILE A 271 2.48 -21.21 -1.60
C ILE A 271 3.92 -20.98 -1.16
N SER A 272 4.81 -20.64 -2.09
CA SER A 272 6.21 -20.34 -1.76
C SER A 272 6.33 -19.19 -0.75
N ASP A 273 5.56 -18.11 -0.95
CA ASP A 273 5.55 -16.92 -0.10
C ASP A 273 5.01 -17.21 1.32
N VAL A 274 3.89 -17.95 1.41
CA VAL A 274 3.28 -18.34 2.69
C VAL A 274 4.19 -19.27 3.49
N VAL A 275 4.76 -20.28 2.84
CA VAL A 275 5.67 -21.24 3.49
C VAL A 275 6.92 -20.53 3.99
N MET A 276 7.53 -19.68 3.16
CA MET A 276 8.72 -18.92 3.54
C MET A 276 8.45 -18.00 4.73
N GLY A 277 7.33 -17.27 4.73
CA GLY A 277 6.99 -16.33 5.81
C GLY A 277 6.80 -17.01 7.17
N ILE A 278 6.24 -18.22 7.20
CA ILE A 278 6.02 -18.97 8.45
C ILE A 278 7.31 -19.69 8.90
N MET A 279 8.10 -20.21 7.96
CA MET A 279 9.30 -21.01 8.23
C MET A 279 10.57 -20.18 8.47
N ALA A 280 10.59 -18.89 8.10
CA ALA A 280 11.77 -18.05 8.29
C ALA A 280 12.22 -17.97 9.75
N ASN A 281 11.30 -17.74 10.69
CA ASN A 281 11.64 -17.63 12.12
C ASN A 281 12.18 -18.95 12.72
N PRO A 282 11.55 -20.12 12.51
CA PRO A 282 12.13 -21.41 12.88
C PRO A 282 13.52 -21.64 12.29
N PHE A 283 13.69 -21.38 10.98
CA PHE A 283 14.96 -21.53 10.29
C PHE A 283 16.08 -20.68 10.91
N TYR A 284 15.79 -19.43 11.31
CA TYR A 284 16.78 -18.59 11.98
C TYR A 284 17.20 -19.13 13.35
N VAL A 285 16.25 -19.72 14.10
CA VAL A 285 16.55 -20.35 15.38
C VAL A 285 17.42 -21.60 15.19
N ASP A 286 17.11 -22.42 14.18
CA ASP A 286 17.88 -23.64 13.86
C ASP A 286 19.30 -23.31 13.39
N MET A 287 19.50 -22.15 12.75
CA MET A 287 20.83 -21.62 12.40
C MET A 287 21.63 -21.09 13.59
N GLY A 288 21.02 -21.01 14.79
CA GLY A 288 21.68 -20.54 16.00
C GLY A 288 21.68 -19.01 16.18
N TYR A 289 20.87 -18.27 15.42
CA TYR A 289 20.73 -16.83 15.62
C TYR A 289 20.01 -16.51 16.93
N THR A 290 20.43 -15.43 17.58
CA THR A 290 19.75 -14.93 18.78
C THR A 290 18.45 -14.23 18.42
N LYS A 291 17.50 -14.22 19.36
CA LYS A 291 16.21 -13.51 19.18
C LYS A 291 16.41 -12.02 18.94
N GLU A 292 17.44 -11.44 19.53
CA GLU A 292 17.80 -10.02 19.40
C GLU A 292 18.31 -9.70 17.99
N GLU A 293 19.18 -10.53 17.42
CA GLU A 293 19.65 -10.39 16.04
C GLU A 293 18.50 -10.52 15.04
N VAL A 294 17.66 -11.55 15.20
CA VAL A 294 16.51 -11.77 14.33
C VAL A 294 15.53 -10.60 14.41
N ALA A 295 15.24 -10.09 15.62
CA ALA A 295 14.37 -8.93 15.80
C ALA A 295 14.97 -7.65 15.18
N ALA A 296 16.25 -7.39 15.38
CA ALA A 296 16.92 -6.23 14.80
C ALA A 296 16.90 -6.27 13.25
N VAL A 297 17.20 -7.42 12.64
CA VAL A 297 17.24 -7.55 11.18
C VAL A 297 15.84 -7.58 10.57
N THR A 298 14.94 -8.42 11.08
CA THR A 298 13.62 -8.62 10.43
C THR A 298 12.63 -7.49 10.72
N LYS A 299 12.72 -6.83 11.88
CA LYS A 299 11.75 -5.80 12.30
C LYS A 299 12.27 -4.38 12.19
N VAL A 300 13.56 -4.14 12.41
CA VAL A 300 14.13 -2.78 12.29
C VAL A 300 14.70 -2.58 10.90
N TYR A 301 15.70 -3.38 10.52
CA TYR A 301 16.38 -3.22 9.23
C TYR A 301 15.43 -3.52 8.05
N GLY A 302 14.67 -4.61 8.12
CA GLY A 302 13.69 -4.97 7.09
C GLY A 302 12.63 -3.89 6.86
N VAL A 303 12.15 -3.23 7.92
CA VAL A 303 11.17 -2.15 7.79
C VAL A 303 11.82 -0.89 7.23
N VAL A 304 13.01 -0.51 7.69
CA VAL A 304 13.78 0.63 7.15
C VAL A 304 14.09 0.42 5.67
N MET A 305 14.55 -0.77 5.28
CA MET A 305 14.85 -1.08 3.87
C MET A 305 13.60 -1.13 3.00
N THR A 306 12.47 -1.60 3.53
CA THR A 306 11.19 -1.56 2.80
C THR A 306 10.71 -0.12 2.63
N LEU A 307 10.88 0.72 3.64
CA LEU A 307 10.57 2.15 3.58
C LEU A 307 11.46 2.85 2.54
N LEU A 308 12.78 2.63 2.57
CA LEU A 308 13.70 3.18 1.58
C LEU A 308 13.36 2.68 0.16
N GLY A 309 13.09 1.38 0.01
CA GLY A 309 12.70 0.74 -1.24
C GLY A 309 11.46 1.35 -1.89
N ALA A 310 10.48 1.77 -1.09
CA ALA A 310 9.29 2.46 -1.58
C ALA A 310 9.59 3.81 -2.26
N PHE A 311 10.75 4.42 -1.98
CA PHE A 311 11.19 5.70 -2.56
C PHE A 311 12.28 5.55 -3.65
N ILE A 312 12.90 4.38 -3.80
CA ILE A 312 14.09 4.14 -4.66
C ILE A 312 13.88 4.56 -6.13
N GLY A 313 12.76 4.18 -6.76
CA GLY A 313 12.52 4.47 -8.18
C GLY A 313 12.42 5.97 -8.50
N GLY A 314 11.82 6.75 -7.60
CA GLY A 314 11.77 8.21 -7.71
C GLY A 314 13.12 8.87 -7.43
N VAL A 315 13.86 8.34 -6.44
CA VAL A 315 15.16 8.87 -6.00
C VAL A 315 16.27 8.63 -7.02
N HIS A 316 16.30 7.49 -7.73
CA HIS A 316 17.33 7.23 -8.75
C HIS A 316 17.20 8.17 -9.95
N ARG A 317 15.97 8.43 -10.40
CA ARG A 317 15.68 9.47 -11.41
C ARG A 317 16.13 10.85 -10.94
N MET A 318 15.86 11.20 -9.67
CA MET A 318 16.30 12.46 -9.08
C MET A 318 17.82 12.56 -8.99
N ALA A 319 18.51 11.47 -8.63
CA ALA A 319 19.97 11.41 -8.49
C ALA A 319 20.68 11.59 -9.83
N ALA A 320 20.16 10.99 -10.91
CA ALA A 320 20.71 11.15 -12.25
C ALA A 320 20.71 12.63 -12.69
N ALA A 321 19.71 13.42 -12.27
CA ALA A 321 19.61 14.84 -12.62
C ALA A 321 20.38 15.80 -11.68
N LEU A 322 21.04 15.31 -10.62
CA LEU A 322 21.61 16.17 -9.56
C LEU A 322 22.80 17.01 -10.01
N ASP A 323 23.64 16.50 -10.89
CA ASP A 323 24.82 17.21 -11.40
C ASP A 323 24.50 18.09 -12.63
N GLY A 324 23.23 18.09 -13.07
CA GLY A 324 22.76 18.81 -14.25
C GLY A 324 23.32 18.30 -15.58
N LYS A 325 24.01 17.15 -15.60
CA LYS A 325 24.62 16.58 -16.82
C LYS A 325 23.71 15.61 -17.55
N ILE A 326 22.62 15.19 -16.92
CA ILE A 326 21.67 14.23 -17.48
C ILE A 326 20.27 14.83 -17.41
N GLU A 327 19.63 14.96 -18.56
CA GLU A 327 18.24 15.37 -18.72
C GLU A 327 17.43 14.23 -19.33
N LEU A 328 16.22 13.99 -18.84
CA LEU A 328 15.30 13.06 -19.48
C LEU A 328 14.65 13.77 -20.67
N VAL A 329 15.03 13.39 -21.89
CA VAL A 329 14.55 14.02 -23.12
C VAL A 329 13.60 13.15 -23.94
N ALA A 330 13.57 11.84 -23.67
CA ALA A 330 12.76 10.88 -24.41
C ALA A 330 12.46 9.62 -23.57
N GLY A 331 11.42 8.87 -23.93
CA GLY A 331 11.18 7.58 -23.26
C GLY A 331 10.00 6.75 -23.80
N ALA A 332 10.03 5.47 -23.45
CA ALA A 332 8.94 4.52 -23.63
C ALA A 332 8.56 3.96 -22.25
N PHE A 333 7.48 4.48 -21.66
CA PHE A 333 7.17 4.30 -20.22
C PHE A 333 6.21 3.15 -19.93
N SER A 334 5.49 2.68 -20.94
CA SER A 334 4.53 1.58 -20.81
C SER A 334 4.43 0.80 -22.11
N SER A 335 4.03 -0.47 -22.02
CA SER A 335 3.60 -1.25 -23.19
C SER A 335 2.26 -0.78 -23.75
N ASP A 336 1.50 0.01 -22.99
CA ASP A 336 0.28 0.68 -23.44
C ASP A 336 0.65 2.08 -23.98
N PRO A 337 0.43 2.35 -25.28
CA PRO A 337 0.81 3.62 -25.90
C PRO A 337 0.16 4.85 -25.26
N GLU A 338 -1.08 4.73 -24.79
CA GLU A 338 -1.79 5.86 -24.18
C GLU A 338 -1.25 6.14 -22.78
N LYS A 339 -0.89 5.10 -22.02
CA LYS A 339 -0.20 5.28 -20.74
C LYS A 339 1.20 5.85 -20.92
N SER A 340 1.93 5.43 -21.97
CA SER A 340 3.25 5.97 -22.29
C SER A 340 3.16 7.46 -22.59
N LYS A 341 2.20 7.88 -23.43
CA LYS A 341 1.92 9.30 -23.72
C LYS A 341 1.59 10.10 -22.47
N LEU A 342 0.71 9.57 -21.61
CA LEU A 342 0.35 10.22 -20.34
C LEU A 342 1.57 10.38 -19.43
N SER A 343 2.41 9.35 -19.30
CA SER A 343 3.67 9.42 -18.53
C SER A 343 4.65 10.42 -19.13
N GLY A 344 4.77 10.49 -20.46
CA GLY A 344 5.59 11.49 -21.13
C GLY A 344 5.13 12.92 -20.87
N GLN A 345 3.81 13.16 -20.87
CA GLN A 345 3.23 14.45 -20.47
C GLN A 345 3.54 14.80 -19.00
N ASP A 346 3.47 13.82 -18.10
CA ASP A 346 3.79 14.00 -16.67
C ASP A 346 5.27 14.33 -16.44
N LEU A 347 6.12 13.83 -17.33
CA LEU A 347 7.56 14.05 -17.33
C LEU A 347 7.94 15.28 -18.16
N PHE A 348 6.97 16.06 -18.65
CA PHE A 348 7.16 17.27 -19.46
C PHE A 348 7.99 17.03 -20.73
N LEU A 349 7.91 15.82 -21.28
CA LEU A 349 8.58 15.46 -22.53
C LEU A 349 7.80 15.99 -23.73
N LYS A 350 8.55 16.31 -24.80
CA LYS A 350 7.93 16.67 -26.06
C LYS A 350 7.12 15.47 -26.58
N PRO A 351 5.86 15.64 -27.04
CA PRO A 351 5.00 14.52 -27.44
C PRO A 351 5.60 13.61 -28.52
N ASP A 352 6.45 14.15 -29.38
CA ASP A 352 7.21 13.47 -30.44
C ASP A 352 8.41 12.66 -29.93
N ARG A 353 8.81 12.85 -28.68
CA ARG A 353 9.89 12.10 -27.99
C ARG A 353 9.36 11.06 -27.01
N VAL A 354 8.06 10.77 -27.07
CA VAL A 354 7.39 9.77 -26.24
C VAL A 354 6.91 8.62 -27.12
N TYR A 355 7.48 7.44 -26.92
CA TYR A 355 7.32 6.32 -27.83
C TYR A 355 6.40 5.23 -27.25
N ALA A 356 5.72 4.49 -28.13
CA ALA A 356 4.85 3.40 -27.74
C ALA A 356 5.63 2.12 -27.41
N SER A 357 6.86 1.98 -27.92
CA SER A 357 7.75 0.86 -27.61
C SER A 357 9.21 1.28 -27.61
N TYR A 358 10.05 0.52 -26.89
CA TYR A 358 11.49 0.73 -26.88
C TYR A 358 12.13 0.48 -28.26
N LEU A 359 11.54 -0.40 -29.09
CA LEU A 359 12.01 -0.67 -30.46
C LEU A 359 11.77 0.52 -31.38
N GLU A 360 10.62 1.16 -31.24
CA GLU A 360 10.29 2.38 -31.96
C GLU A 360 11.21 3.52 -31.52
N MET A 361 11.40 3.68 -30.21
CA MET A 361 12.31 4.66 -29.63
C MET A 361 13.74 4.51 -30.17
N ALA A 362 14.31 3.29 -30.12
CA ALA A 362 15.65 3.04 -30.63
C ALA A 362 15.80 3.43 -32.11
N LYS A 363 14.81 3.09 -32.95
CA LYS A 363 14.83 3.43 -34.38
C LYS A 363 14.61 4.92 -34.66
N ALA A 364 13.78 5.60 -33.88
CA ALA A 364 13.48 7.02 -34.05
C ALA A 364 14.65 7.89 -33.58
N GLU A 365 15.17 7.62 -32.38
CA GLU A 365 16.32 8.33 -31.81
C GLU A 365 17.57 8.14 -32.66
N ALA A 366 17.77 6.95 -33.24
CA ALA A 366 18.91 6.70 -34.12
C ALA A 366 18.92 7.52 -35.42
N LYS A 367 17.75 8.02 -35.85
CA LYS A 367 17.63 8.88 -37.05
C LYS A 367 17.85 10.35 -36.76
N LEU A 368 17.78 10.75 -35.49
CA LEU A 368 18.02 12.13 -35.10
C LEU A 368 19.52 12.47 -35.23
N PRO A 369 19.87 13.73 -35.52
CA PRO A 369 21.24 14.22 -35.43
C PRO A 369 21.89 13.87 -34.07
N LEU A 370 23.22 13.70 -34.06
CA LEU A 370 23.97 13.30 -32.87
C LEU A 370 23.78 14.25 -31.68
N ASP A 371 23.51 15.52 -31.95
CA ASP A 371 23.26 16.61 -31.01
C ASP A 371 21.79 16.68 -30.52
N GLU A 372 20.86 15.97 -31.16
CA GLU A 372 19.44 15.96 -30.80
C GLU A 372 18.95 14.62 -30.25
N ARG A 373 19.63 13.51 -30.58
CA ARG A 373 19.29 12.16 -30.10
C ARG A 373 19.71 11.95 -28.65
N ILE A 374 19.14 10.94 -27.99
CA ILE A 374 19.60 10.53 -26.65
C ILE A 374 21.06 10.07 -26.63
N ASP A 375 21.82 10.49 -25.61
CA ASP A 375 23.20 10.05 -25.39
C ASP A 375 23.25 8.59 -24.93
N PHE A 376 22.36 8.23 -24.01
CA PHE A 376 22.24 6.88 -23.46
C PHE A 376 20.80 6.57 -23.04
N VAL A 377 20.50 5.28 -22.90
CA VAL A 377 19.23 4.79 -22.34
C VAL A 377 19.49 4.09 -21.00
N SER A 378 18.61 4.31 -20.02
CA SER A 378 18.57 3.56 -18.77
C SER A 378 17.39 2.58 -18.79
N ILE A 379 17.65 1.32 -18.43
CA ILE A 379 16.64 0.27 -18.45
C ILE A 379 16.03 0.10 -17.06
N VAL A 380 14.80 0.59 -16.87
CA VAL A 380 14.06 0.47 -15.60
C VAL A 380 12.81 -0.38 -15.81
N ALA A 381 13.00 -1.57 -16.38
CA ALA A 381 11.94 -2.47 -16.78
C ALA A 381 11.99 -3.80 -16.01
N ARG A 382 11.12 -4.75 -16.36
CA ARG A 382 11.19 -6.11 -15.82
C ARG A 382 12.50 -6.80 -16.23
N ASN A 383 12.95 -7.76 -15.43
CA ASN A 383 14.22 -8.46 -15.65
C ASN A 383 14.33 -9.12 -17.04
N ASP A 384 13.23 -9.65 -17.58
CA ASP A 384 13.16 -10.29 -18.91
C ASP A 384 13.43 -9.33 -20.06
N LEU A 385 13.29 -8.02 -19.85
CA LEU A 385 13.41 -7.00 -20.89
C LEU A 385 14.80 -6.37 -20.98
N HIS A 386 15.72 -6.64 -20.04
CA HIS A 386 17.02 -5.96 -20.03
C HIS A 386 17.89 -6.29 -21.24
N TYR A 387 18.08 -7.57 -21.54
CA TYR A 387 18.82 -8.01 -22.72
C TYR A 387 18.23 -7.50 -24.05
N PRO A 388 16.93 -7.71 -24.36
CA PRO A 388 16.39 -7.27 -25.64
C PRO A 388 16.36 -5.74 -25.80
N VAL A 389 16.19 -4.97 -24.72
CA VAL A 389 16.28 -3.51 -24.76
C VAL A 389 17.73 -3.07 -24.96
N ALA A 390 18.67 -3.58 -24.17
CA ALA A 390 20.09 -3.23 -24.30
C ALA A 390 20.62 -3.51 -25.72
N LYS A 391 20.30 -4.68 -26.26
CA LYS A 391 20.65 -5.06 -27.63
C LYS A 391 20.09 -4.07 -28.66
N ALA A 392 18.80 -3.72 -28.57
CA ALA A 392 18.16 -2.83 -29.54
C ALA A 392 18.79 -1.44 -29.59
N PHE A 393 19.22 -0.87 -28.45
CA PHE A 393 19.87 0.44 -28.41
C PHE A 393 21.35 0.38 -28.80
N LEU A 394 22.08 -0.67 -28.41
CA LEU A 394 23.48 -0.86 -28.81
C LEU A 394 23.62 -1.10 -30.32
N GLU A 395 22.71 -1.85 -30.95
CA GLU A 395 22.72 -2.10 -32.40
C GLU A 395 22.54 -0.83 -33.23
N VAL A 396 21.86 0.18 -32.67
CA VAL A 396 21.71 1.50 -33.31
C VAL A 396 22.74 2.53 -32.82
N GLY A 397 23.75 2.07 -32.06
CA GLY A 397 24.87 2.87 -31.60
C GLY A 397 24.53 3.87 -30.50
N ILE A 398 23.52 3.60 -29.67
CA ILE A 398 23.17 4.41 -28.48
C ILE A 398 23.68 3.71 -27.22
N HIS A 399 24.31 4.46 -26.31
CA HIS A 399 24.87 3.87 -25.08
C HIS A 399 23.78 3.36 -24.14
N VAL A 400 24.09 2.34 -23.34
CA VAL A 400 23.13 1.71 -22.43
C VAL A 400 23.68 1.69 -21.02
N ILE A 401 22.89 2.18 -20.06
CA ILE A 401 23.09 1.96 -18.63
C ILE A 401 22.15 0.83 -18.20
N CYS A 402 22.73 -0.27 -17.75
CA CYS A 402 22.01 -1.47 -17.29
C CYS A 402 22.58 -1.90 -15.93
N GLU A 403 21.77 -1.82 -14.86
CA GLU A 403 22.24 -2.21 -13.52
C GLU A 403 22.18 -3.73 -13.24
N LYS A 404 21.76 -4.53 -14.23
CA LYS A 404 21.66 -5.99 -14.14
C LYS A 404 22.74 -6.67 -14.99
N PRO A 405 23.30 -7.80 -14.55
CA PRO A 405 24.12 -8.64 -15.42
C PRO A 405 23.24 -9.10 -16.61
N LEU A 406 23.73 -8.85 -17.83
CA LEU A 406 23.06 -9.17 -19.09
C LEU A 406 23.32 -10.60 -19.54
#